data_AF-A0A9W9L035-F1
#
_entry.id   AF-A0A9W9L035-F1
#
_cell.length_a   1.000
_cell.length_b   1.000
_cell.length_c   1.000
_cell.angle_alpha   90.00
_cell.angle_beta   90.00
_cell.angle_gamma   90.00
#
_symmetry.space_group_name_H-M   'P 1'
#
loop_
_entity.id
_entity.type
_entity.pdbx_description
1 polymer ?
#
loop_
_entity_poly.entity_id
_entity_poly.type
_entity_poly.pdbx_seq_one_letter_code
_entity_poly.pdbx_strand_id
1 'polypeptide(L)'
;MAPLETEFPAIRACIFDMDGLLLNTEDIITGTTNSLLQKYNRPPMPDSLRAQLMGITNSTNSDTFHNFAKLPISAPNSPKNQETKCISISPTVDPSLAQRNSFQHSAVRAMLTTRSYELKTSGAEAGDLLRVFGERRVLGDDVRLGGRGKPMPDIYLVALGVINDEVVRAGGERILPQECLVFEDSVAGVEAGRRAGMRVVWVPHSVVMGEYGGRVGDVLAGRSGVFGIGNEGLLGVVGDGWAECIGSLEDFAYGKYGIEG
;
A
#
# COMPACT_ATOMS: atom_id res chain seq x y z
N MET A 1 -20.39 28.04 5.27
CA MET A 1 -20.40 26.73 5.96
C MET A 1 -19.19 26.71 6.86
N ALA A 2 -19.37 26.50 8.17
CA ALA A 2 -18.24 26.15 9.02
C ALA A 2 -17.67 24.81 8.53
N PRO A 3 -16.35 24.58 8.55
CA PRO A 3 -15.80 23.26 8.34
C PRO A 3 -16.42 22.33 9.38
N LEU A 4 -16.84 21.13 8.99
CA LEU A 4 -17.14 20.07 9.95
C LEU A 4 -15.82 19.83 10.71
N GLU A 5 -15.75 20.24 11.97
CA GLU A 5 -14.71 19.77 12.89
C GLU A 5 -14.97 18.27 13.11
N THR A 6 -14.37 17.44 12.25
CA THR A 6 -14.37 16.00 12.45
C THR A 6 -13.34 15.70 13.52
N GLU A 7 -13.76 15.64 14.79
CA GLU A 7 -12.95 15.04 15.84
C GLU A 7 -12.78 13.55 15.51
N PHE A 8 -11.61 13.20 14.99
CA PHE A 8 -11.23 11.80 14.77
C PHE A 8 -10.75 11.19 16.09
N PRO A 9 -11.03 9.90 16.34
CA PRO A 9 -10.41 9.21 17.47
C PRO A 9 -8.89 9.16 17.29
N ALA A 10 -8.18 9.04 18.41
CA ALA A 10 -6.74 8.83 18.42
C ALA A 10 -6.38 7.53 17.70
N ILE A 11 -5.30 7.54 16.94
CA ILE A 11 -4.82 6.35 16.23
C ILE A 11 -4.17 5.38 17.21
N ARG A 12 -4.61 4.12 17.17
CA ARG A 12 -4.12 2.99 17.97
C ARG A 12 -3.48 1.88 17.15
N ALA A 13 -3.55 1.96 15.82
CA ALA A 13 -2.87 1.04 14.92
C ALA A 13 -2.43 1.75 13.64
N CYS A 14 -1.24 1.41 13.15
CA CYS A 14 -0.74 1.87 11.85
C CYS A 14 -0.48 0.66 10.94
N ILE A 15 -0.99 0.68 9.71
CA ILE A 15 -0.83 -0.40 8.74
C ILE A 15 -0.12 0.17 7.52
N PHE A 16 1.00 -0.42 7.15
CA PHE A 16 1.85 0.08 6.08
C PHE A 16 1.80 -0.86 4.89
N ASP A 17 1.62 -0.30 3.71
CA ASP A 17 2.06 -1.00 2.51
C ASP A 17 3.58 -1.11 2.48
N MET A 18 4.12 -2.04 1.72
CA MET A 18 5.57 -2.23 1.60
C MET A 18 6.08 -1.77 0.24
N ASP A 19 5.38 -2.15 -0.83
CA ASP A 19 5.87 -2.05 -2.18
C ASP A 19 5.61 -0.64 -2.71
N GLY A 20 6.66 0.10 -3.08
CA GLY A 20 6.55 1.51 -3.47
C GLY A 20 6.45 2.48 -2.30
N LEU A 21 6.00 2.02 -1.12
CA LEU A 21 5.93 2.84 0.10
C LEU A 21 7.16 2.75 0.99
N LEU A 22 7.52 1.56 1.49
CA LEU A 22 8.67 1.35 2.41
C LEU A 22 9.94 0.98 1.65
N LEU A 23 9.76 0.31 0.51
CA LEU A 23 10.83 -0.12 -0.39
C LEU A 23 10.56 0.42 -1.79
N ASN A 24 11.62 0.78 -2.53
CA ASN A 24 11.57 1.35 -3.87
C ASN A 24 11.22 0.32 -4.99
N THR A 25 10.37 -0.65 -4.68
CA THR A 25 10.13 -1.82 -5.54
C THR A 25 9.31 -1.51 -6.79
N GLU A 26 8.52 -0.43 -6.83
CA GLU A 26 7.68 -0.12 -8.00
C GLU A 26 8.49 0.26 -9.25
N ASP A 27 9.58 1.01 -9.09
CA ASP A 27 10.51 1.29 -10.21
C ASP A 27 11.20 0.01 -10.70
N ILE A 28 11.56 -0.87 -9.76
CA ILE A 28 12.21 -2.16 -10.04
C ILE A 28 11.26 -3.09 -10.81
N ILE A 29 10.00 -3.20 -10.36
CA ILE A 29 8.95 -3.99 -11.00
C ILE A 29 8.67 -3.44 -12.40
N THR A 30 8.59 -2.11 -12.54
CA THR A 30 8.39 -1.43 -13.83
C THR A 30 9.54 -1.72 -14.78
N GLY A 31 10.79 -1.56 -14.33
CA GLY A 31 11.98 -1.83 -15.13
C GLY A 31 12.04 -3.27 -15.62
N THR A 32 11.83 -4.23 -14.72
CA THR A 32 11.82 -5.67 -15.06
C THR A 32 10.70 -6.01 -16.05
N THR A 33 9.52 -5.42 -15.86
CA THR A 33 8.37 -5.62 -16.76
C THR A 33 8.63 -5.01 -18.15
N ASN A 34 9.25 -3.84 -18.23
CA ASN A 34 9.64 -3.21 -19.49
C ASN A 34 10.74 -4.00 -20.22
N SER A 35 11.70 -4.58 -19.51
CA SER A 35 12.69 -5.50 -20.10
C SER A 35 12.01 -6.74 -20.72
N LEU A 36 11.02 -7.31 -20.04
CA LEU A 36 10.22 -8.41 -20.58
C LEU A 36 9.45 -7.97 -21.84
N LEU A 37 8.78 -6.83 -21.81
CA LEU A 37 8.06 -6.28 -22.97
C LEU A 37 8.99 -6.09 -24.17
N GLN A 38 10.19 -5.54 -23.94
CA GLN A 38 11.21 -5.32 -24.96
C GLN A 38 11.65 -6.64 -25.62
N LYS A 39 11.84 -7.72 -24.84
CA LYS A 39 12.20 -9.05 -25.35
C LYS A 39 11.17 -9.59 -26.37
N TYR A 40 9.92 -9.16 -26.28
CA TYR A 40 8.84 -9.52 -27.19
C TYR A 40 8.48 -8.40 -28.18
N ASN A 41 9.35 -7.39 -28.36
CA ASN A 41 9.14 -6.25 -29.26
C ASN A 41 7.85 -5.47 -28.94
N ARG A 42 7.53 -5.33 -27.64
CA ARG A 42 6.40 -4.53 -27.16
C ARG A 42 6.88 -3.19 -26.61
N PRO A 43 6.07 -2.13 -26.73
CA PRO A 43 6.42 -0.83 -26.16
C PRO A 43 6.50 -0.90 -24.63
N PRO A 44 7.26 0.00 -23.98
CA PRO A 44 7.25 0.13 -22.52
C PRO A 44 5.85 0.51 -22.03
N MET A 45 5.55 0.17 -20.77
CA MET A 45 4.27 0.54 -20.14
C MET A 45 4.10 2.06 -20.12
N PRO A 46 2.96 2.60 -20.59
CA PRO A 46 2.58 3.98 -20.36
C PRO A 46 2.40 4.27 -18.87
N ASP A 47 2.64 5.51 -18.46
CA ASP A 47 2.48 5.96 -17.08
C ASP A 47 1.06 5.73 -16.55
N SER A 48 0.05 5.97 -17.38
CA SER A 48 -1.36 5.68 -17.06
C SER A 48 -1.62 4.20 -16.75
N LEU A 49 -1.00 3.29 -17.48
CA LEU A 49 -1.09 1.85 -17.21
C LEU A 49 -0.32 1.50 -15.94
N ARG A 50 0.89 2.03 -15.78
CA ARG A 50 1.71 1.83 -14.59
C ARG A 50 0.94 2.23 -13.33
N ALA A 51 0.35 3.43 -13.32
CA ALA A 51 -0.42 3.93 -12.19
C ALA A 51 -1.69 3.12 -11.89
N GLN A 52 -2.29 2.45 -12.89
CA GLN A 52 -3.42 1.53 -12.68
C GLN A 52 -3.01 0.18 -12.09
N LEU A 53 -1.79 -0.28 -12.36
CA LEU A 53 -1.31 -1.60 -11.93
C LEU A 53 -0.61 -1.57 -10.56
N MET A 54 -0.13 -0.41 -10.12
CA MET A 54 0.52 -0.20 -8.82
C MET A 54 -0.41 -0.58 -7.67
N GLY A 55 0.17 -1.26 -6.66
CA GLY A 55 -0.57 -1.74 -5.49
C GLY A 55 -1.52 -2.92 -5.72
N ILE A 56 -1.62 -3.48 -6.93
CA ILE A 56 -2.45 -4.65 -7.21
C ILE A 56 -1.62 -5.94 -7.18
N THR A 57 -1.98 -6.88 -6.31
CA THR A 57 -1.32 -8.19 -6.23
C THR A 57 -1.38 -8.90 -7.59
N ASN A 58 -0.23 -9.33 -8.10
CA ASN A 58 -0.10 -9.99 -9.41
C ASN A 58 -0.71 -9.17 -10.57
N SER A 59 -0.59 -7.84 -10.52
CA SER A 59 -1.16 -6.91 -11.51
C SER A 59 -0.85 -7.26 -12.98
N THR A 60 0.31 -7.84 -13.27
CA THR A 60 0.66 -8.29 -14.63
C THR A 60 -0.13 -9.50 -15.12
N ASN A 61 -0.91 -10.15 -14.27
CA ASN A 61 -1.82 -11.22 -14.65
C ASN A 61 -3.25 -10.70 -14.89
N SER A 62 -3.46 -9.38 -14.76
CA SER A 62 -4.74 -8.75 -15.04
C SER A 62 -5.02 -8.66 -16.55
N ASP A 63 -6.30 -8.66 -16.89
CA ASP A 63 -6.75 -8.40 -18.27
C ASP A 63 -6.22 -7.05 -18.78
N THR A 64 -6.16 -6.03 -17.91
CA THR A 64 -5.61 -4.71 -18.24
C THR A 64 -4.18 -4.80 -18.77
N PHE A 65 -3.30 -5.51 -18.06
CA PHE A 65 -1.93 -5.71 -18.53
C PHE A 65 -1.90 -6.60 -19.79
N HIS A 66 -2.63 -7.71 -19.83
CA HIS A 66 -2.60 -8.63 -20.97
C HIS A 66 -3.09 -7.99 -22.27
N ASN A 67 -4.14 -7.17 -22.20
CA ASN A 67 -4.69 -6.44 -23.34
C ASN A 67 -3.68 -5.44 -23.94
N PHE A 68 -2.87 -4.79 -23.10
CA PHE A 68 -1.77 -3.94 -23.53
C PHE A 68 -0.58 -4.75 -24.05
N ALA A 69 -0.11 -5.69 -23.23
CA ALA A 69 1.16 -6.39 -23.42
C ALA A 69 1.11 -7.35 -24.62
N LYS A 70 -0.03 -8.00 -24.91
CA LYS A 70 -0.21 -8.94 -26.04
C LYS A 70 0.96 -9.93 -26.21
N LEU A 71 1.49 -10.43 -25.09
CA LEU A 71 2.63 -11.34 -25.11
C LEU A 71 2.20 -12.74 -25.57
N PRO A 72 2.99 -13.43 -26.42
CA PRO A 72 2.71 -14.78 -26.88
C PRO A 72 3.12 -15.84 -25.84
N ILE A 73 2.83 -15.59 -24.57
CA ILE A 73 3.07 -16.51 -23.45
C ILE A 73 1.80 -16.61 -22.61
N SER A 74 1.44 -17.84 -22.22
CA SER A 74 0.33 -18.05 -21.29
C SER A 74 0.69 -17.46 -19.92
N ALA A 75 -0.28 -16.74 -19.32
CA ALA A 75 -0.17 -16.04 -18.03
C ALA A 75 0.58 -16.77 -16.88
N PRO A 76 0.59 -18.12 -16.74
CA PRO A 76 1.24 -18.76 -15.59
C PRO A 76 2.78 -18.84 -15.66
N ASN A 77 3.41 -18.68 -16.83
CA ASN A 77 4.83 -19.03 -17.05
C ASN A 77 5.71 -17.84 -17.47
N SER A 78 5.34 -16.62 -17.08
CA SER A 78 6.24 -15.47 -17.26
C SER A 78 7.49 -15.68 -16.41
N PRO A 79 8.72 -15.56 -16.96
CA PRO A 79 9.97 -15.79 -16.24
C PRO A 79 10.28 -14.64 -15.26
N LYS A 80 9.37 -14.37 -14.33
CA LYS A 80 9.53 -13.34 -13.29
C LYS A 80 10.51 -13.76 -12.19
N ASN A 81 10.87 -15.04 -12.10
CA ASN A 81 11.63 -15.59 -10.98
C ASN A 81 13.15 -15.57 -11.16
N GLN A 82 13.70 -15.17 -12.32
CA GLN A 82 15.14 -15.33 -12.58
C GLN A 82 15.93 -14.02 -12.67
N GLU A 83 15.32 -12.88 -13.01
CA GLU A 83 16.05 -11.61 -13.18
C GLU A 83 16.10 -10.73 -11.91
N THR A 84 15.31 -11.04 -10.88
CA THR A 84 15.24 -10.26 -9.63
C THR A 84 16.46 -10.42 -8.71
N LYS A 85 17.41 -11.31 -9.04
CA LYS A 85 18.55 -11.65 -8.17
C LYS A 85 19.64 -10.57 -8.08
N CYS A 86 19.56 -9.52 -8.90
CA CYS A 86 20.62 -8.51 -9.02
C CYS A 86 20.10 -7.07 -8.98
N ILE A 87 19.00 -6.83 -8.25
CA ILE A 87 18.41 -5.50 -8.15
C ILE A 87 18.53 -4.99 -6.72
N SER A 88 19.18 -3.83 -6.56
CA SER A 88 19.36 -3.14 -5.28
C SER A 88 18.02 -2.56 -4.81
N ILE A 89 17.35 -3.30 -3.92
CA ILE A 89 16.18 -2.81 -3.20
C ILE A 89 16.67 -1.99 -2.02
N SER A 90 16.15 -0.78 -1.92
CA SER A 90 16.52 0.19 -0.89
C SER A 90 15.28 0.73 -0.19
N PRO A 91 15.39 1.07 1.11
CA PRO A 91 14.40 1.86 1.81
C PRO A 91 14.08 3.17 1.06
N THR A 92 12.80 3.53 1.04
CA THR A 92 12.32 4.86 0.61
C THR A 92 12.38 5.90 1.73
N VAL A 93 12.60 5.43 2.96
CA VAL A 93 12.69 6.21 4.18
C VAL A 93 14.00 5.89 4.89
N ASP A 94 14.53 6.85 5.64
CA ASP A 94 15.67 6.57 6.52
C ASP A 94 15.29 5.45 7.51
N PRO A 95 16.03 4.31 7.53
CA PRO A 95 15.83 3.27 8.54
C PRO A 95 15.91 3.81 9.97
N SER A 96 16.68 4.88 10.17
CA SER A 96 16.76 5.58 11.44
C SER A 96 15.47 6.29 11.81
N LEU A 97 14.60 6.71 10.88
CA LEU A 97 13.26 7.25 11.17
C LEU A 97 12.23 6.14 11.47
N ALA A 98 12.38 4.97 10.88
CA ALA A 98 11.60 3.80 11.29
C ALA A 98 11.99 3.28 12.70
N GLN A 99 13.24 3.54 13.12
CA GLN A 99 13.82 3.11 14.40
C GLN A 99 13.80 4.18 15.50
N ARG A 100 13.98 5.47 15.19
CA ARG A 100 13.96 6.60 16.12
C ARG A 100 12.54 7.13 16.22
N ASN A 101 11.95 6.91 17.40
CA ASN A 101 10.97 7.80 18.02
C ASN A 101 9.72 8.11 17.18
N SER A 102 8.64 7.32 17.42
CA SER A 102 7.21 7.74 17.46
C SER A 102 6.29 6.52 17.52
N PHE A 103 6.63 5.43 16.81
CA PHE A 103 5.71 4.30 16.64
C PHE A 103 5.82 3.23 17.75
N GLN A 104 6.57 3.49 18.83
CA GLN A 104 7.00 2.47 19.78
C GLN A 104 6.13 2.33 21.03
N HIS A 105 5.11 3.20 21.24
CA HIS A 105 4.34 3.14 22.49
C HIS A 105 2.80 3.18 22.40
N SER A 106 2.16 3.55 21.27
CA SER A 106 0.68 3.60 21.19
C SER A 106 0.04 2.84 20.03
N ALA A 107 0.73 2.66 18.90
CA ALA A 107 0.15 2.05 17.71
C ALA A 107 0.81 0.72 17.32
N VAL A 108 0.01 -0.36 17.29
CA VAL A 108 0.46 -1.67 16.78
C VAL A 108 0.62 -1.59 15.25
N ARG A 109 1.68 -2.23 14.72
CA ARG A 109 2.08 -2.12 13.32
C ARG A 109 1.87 -3.42 12.55
N ALA A 110 1.30 -3.32 11.36
CA ALA A 110 1.27 -4.43 10.40
C ALA A 110 1.81 -3.98 9.04
N MET A 111 2.49 -4.90 8.35
CA MET A 111 2.98 -4.67 6.99
C MET A 111 2.27 -5.58 6.00
N LEU A 112 1.90 -5.01 4.86
CA LEU A 112 1.35 -5.75 3.72
C LEU A 112 2.47 -6.08 2.75
N THR A 113 2.59 -7.35 2.36
CA THR A 113 3.72 -7.81 1.54
C THR A 113 3.28 -8.79 0.46
N THR A 114 4.18 -9.15 -0.46
CA THR A 114 3.95 -10.06 -1.58
C THR A 114 4.78 -11.34 -1.42
N ARG A 115 4.50 -12.38 -2.22
CA ARG A 115 5.29 -13.64 -2.28
C ARG A 115 6.79 -13.47 -2.47
N SER A 116 7.23 -12.30 -2.92
CA SER A 116 8.63 -11.98 -3.10
C SER A 116 9.26 -11.35 -1.86
N TYR A 117 8.61 -11.41 -0.70
CA TYR A 117 9.10 -10.81 0.55
C TYR A 117 10.56 -11.18 0.83
N GLU A 118 10.88 -12.47 0.85
CA GLU A 118 12.25 -12.93 1.17
C GLU A 118 13.29 -12.43 0.17
N LEU A 119 12.91 -12.29 -1.11
CA LEU A 119 13.76 -11.71 -2.13
C LEU A 119 13.90 -10.20 -1.95
N LYS A 120 12.84 -9.52 -1.52
CA LYS A 120 12.82 -8.07 -1.33
C LYS A 120 13.54 -7.62 -0.06
N THR A 121 13.64 -8.51 0.92
CA THR A 121 14.30 -8.25 2.21
C THR A 121 15.67 -8.89 2.34
N SER A 122 16.25 -9.41 1.26
CA SER A 122 17.57 -10.05 1.33
C SER A 122 18.73 -9.07 1.55
N GLY A 123 18.51 -7.77 1.30
CA GLY A 123 19.47 -6.70 1.60
C GLY A 123 19.41 -6.26 3.07
N ALA A 124 20.56 -5.93 3.65
CA ALA A 124 20.67 -5.56 5.07
C ALA A 124 19.79 -4.36 5.44
N GLU A 125 19.79 -3.29 4.63
CA GLU A 125 19.02 -2.08 4.88
C GLU A 125 17.50 -2.34 4.89
N ALA A 126 17.00 -3.11 3.92
CA ALA A 126 15.59 -3.51 3.86
C ALA A 126 15.21 -4.42 5.04
N GLY A 127 16.07 -5.36 5.42
CA GLY A 127 15.87 -6.21 6.59
C GLY A 127 15.79 -5.42 7.90
N ASP A 128 16.70 -4.46 8.09
CA ASP A 128 16.78 -3.62 9.28
C ASP A 128 15.57 -2.68 9.43
N LEU A 129 15.09 -2.12 8.32
CA LEU A 129 13.87 -1.31 8.27
C LEU A 129 12.67 -2.14 8.73
N LEU A 130 12.50 -3.33 8.17
CA LEU A 130 11.28 -4.11 8.33
C LEU A 130 11.22 -4.92 9.63
N ARG A 131 12.35 -5.03 10.34
CA ARG A 131 12.42 -5.68 11.66
C ARG A 131 11.45 -5.07 12.67
N VAL A 132 11.10 -3.79 12.51
CA VAL A 132 10.19 -3.07 13.41
C VAL A 132 8.75 -3.62 13.39
N PHE A 133 8.34 -4.30 12.31
CA PHE A 133 7.02 -4.93 12.20
C PHE A 133 6.94 -6.28 12.92
N GLY A 134 8.08 -6.94 13.17
CA GLY A 134 8.12 -8.28 13.76
C GLY A 134 7.33 -9.30 12.93
N GLU A 135 6.50 -10.10 13.60
CA GLU A 135 5.67 -11.13 12.96
C GLU A 135 4.32 -10.61 12.42
N ARG A 136 4.02 -9.32 12.59
CA ARG A 136 2.75 -8.71 12.14
C ARG A 136 2.81 -8.39 10.65
N ARG A 137 2.79 -9.44 9.84
CA ARG A 137 2.86 -9.38 8.38
C ARG A 137 1.66 -10.08 7.76
N VAL A 138 1.05 -9.46 6.76
CA VAL A 138 -0.03 -10.06 5.97
C VAL A 138 0.40 -10.05 4.52
N LEU A 139 0.45 -11.23 3.92
CA LEU A 139 0.86 -11.38 2.53
C LEU A 139 -0.36 -11.22 1.61
N GLY A 140 -0.15 -10.71 0.40
CA GLY A 140 -1.19 -10.52 -0.61
C GLY A 140 -1.81 -11.83 -1.14
N ASP A 141 -1.21 -12.99 -0.82
CA ASP A 141 -1.74 -14.33 -1.07
C ASP A 141 -2.16 -15.06 0.21
N ASP A 142 -2.28 -14.35 1.33
CA ASP A 142 -2.80 -14.91 2.58
C ASP A 142 -4.17 -15.54 2.32
N VAL A 143 -4.34 -16.79 2.78
CA VAL A 143 -5.55 -17.60 2.55
C VAL A 143 -6.82 -16.89 3.07
N ARG A 144 -6.68 -16.05 4.10
CA ARG A 144 -7.80 -15.28 4.69
C ARG A 144 -8.37 -14.25 3.72
N LEU A 145 -7.63 -13.84 2.70
CA LEU A 145 -8.07 -12.90 1.68
C LEU A 145 -9.00 -13.56 0.63
N GLY A 146 -9.05 -14.89 0.57
CA GLY A 146 -9.87 -15.61 -0.41
C GLY A 146 -9.55 -15.25 -1.86
N GLY A 147 -8.31 -14.84 -2.15
CA GLY A 147 -7.87 -14.38 -3.47
C GLY A 147 -8.30 -12.97 -3.85
N ARG A 148 -8.92 -12.19 -2.94
CA ARG A 148 -9.32 -10.81 -3.20
C ARG A 148 -8.18 -9.84 -2.87
N GLY A 149 -7.69 -9.14 -3.89
CA GLY A 149 -6.72 -8.06 -3.74
C GLY A 149 -7.37 -6.68 -3.61
N LYS A 150 -6.53 -5.66 -3.42
CA LYS A 150 -6.95 -4.25 -3.52
C LYS A 150 -7.64 -4.01 -4.89
N PRO A 151 -8.69 -3.17 -4.93
CA PRO A 151 -9.14 -2.23 -3.91
C PRO A 151 -10.10 -2.83 -2.86
N MET A 152 -10.25 -4.15 -2.77
CA MET A 152 -11.03 -4.73 -1.67
C MET A 152 -10.33 -4.50 -0.31
N PRO A 153 -11.10 -4.27 0.78
CA PRO A 153 -10.54 -3.87 2.07
C PRO A 153 -9.90 -5.02 2.86
N ASP A 154 -10.04 -6.26 2.37
CA ASP A 154 -9.67 -7.52 3.04
C ASP A 154 -8.30 -7.49 3.68
N ILE A 155 -7.30 -6.99 2.94
CA ILE A 155 -5.92 -7.03 3.39
C ILE A 155 -5.70 -6.16 4.64
N TYR A 156 -6.36 -5.01 4.73
CA TYR A 156 -6.33 -4.16 5.91
C TYR A 156 -7.17 -4.73 7.05
N LEU A 157 -8.32 -5.34 6.76
CA LEU A 157 -9.16 -5.98 7.77
C LEU A 157 -8.47 -7.22 8.40
N VAL A 158 -7.75 -8.00 7.59
CA VAL A 158 -6.92 -9.11 8.07
C VAL A 158 -5.76 -8.60 8.91
N ALA A 159 -5.09 -7.53 8.48
CA ALA A 159 -4.03 -6.89 9.27
C ALA A 159 -4.54 -6.39 10.62
N LEU A 160 -5.71 -5.73 10.65
CA LEU A 160 -6.37 -5.33 11.90
C LEU A 160 -6.73 -6.55 12.76
N GLY A 161 -7.16 -7.67 12.16
CA GLY A 161 -7.40 -8.92 12.87
C GLY A 161 -6.15 -9.44 13.59
N VAL A 162 -5.01 -9.49 12.88
CA VAL A 162 -3.71 -9.90 13.45
C VAL A 162 -3.32 -9.01 14.63
N ILE A 163 -3.48 -7.70 14.47
CA ILE A 163 -3.22 -6.72 15.54
C ILE A 163 -4.13 -6.99 16.75
N ASN A 164 -5.43 -7.15 16.52
CA ASN A 164 -6.41 -7.35 17.57
C ASN A 164 -6.21 -8.67 18.34
N ASP A 165 -5.77 -9.73 17.68
CA ASP A 165 -5.45 -11.00 18.34
C ASP A 165 -4.32 -10.84 19.36
N GLU A 166 -3.32 -9.99 19.07
CA GLU A 166 -2.25 -9.66 20.02
C GLU A 166 -2.75 -8.75 21.15
N VAL A 167 -3.47 -7.68 20.81
CA VAL A 167 -3.99 -6.70 21.79
C VAL A 167 -4.91 -7.39 22.80
N VAL A 168 -5.84 -8.22 22.34
CA VAL A 168 -6.78 -8.94 23.22
C VAL A 168 -6.03 -9.96 24.08
N ARG A 169 -5.03 -10.66 23.54
CA ARG A 169 -4.20 -11.60 24.32
C ARG A 169 -3.40 -10.91 25.42
N ALA A 170 -3.01 -9.66 25.20
CA ALA A 170 -2.36 -8.81 26.20
C ALA A 170 -3.35 -8.15 27.19
N GLY A 171 -4.65 -8.43 27.08
CA GLY A 171 -5.69 -7.87 27.95
C GLY A 171 -6.18 -6.47 27.55
N GLY A 172 -5.80 -5.97 26.38
CA GLY A 172 -6.27 -4.70 25.84
C GLY A 172 -7.61 -4.79 25.11
N GLU A 173 -8.21 -3.63 24.85
CA GLU A 173 -9.46 -3.52 24.08
C GLU A 173 -9.22 -3.62 22.58
N ARG A 174 -10.16 -4.22 21.84
CA ARG A 174 -10.09 -4.26 20.37
C ARG A 174 -10.00 -2.84 19.78
N ILE A 175 -9.19 -2.73 18.75
CA ILE A 175 -9.01 -1.55 17.91
C ILE A 175 -10.04 -1.61 16.78
N LEU A 176 -10.74 -0.50 16.58
CA LEU A 176 -11.73 -0.28 15.52
C LEU A 176 -11.06 0.25 14.25
N PRO A 177 -11.67 0.05 13.07
CA PRO A 177 -11.10 0.56 11.82
C PRO A 177 -10.82 2.07 11.82
N GLN A 178 -11.69 2.88 12.42
CA GLN A 178 -11.53 4.33 12.55
C GLN A 178 -10.36 4.77 13.44
N GLU A 179 -9.84 3.87 14.28
CA GLU A 179 -8.63 4.06 15.10
C GLU A 179 -7.37 3.57 14.36
N CYS A 180 -7.50 3.15 13.10
CA CYS A 180 -6.39 2.70 12.26
C CYS A 180 -5.98 3.77 11.26
N LEU A 181 -4.68 3.87 11.01
CA LEU A 181 -4.08 4.70 9.98
C LEU A 181 -3.33 3.83 8.97
N VAL A 182 -3.76 3.86 7.72
CA VAL A 182 -3.10 3.18 6.61
C VAL A 182 -2.11 4.13 5.95
N PHE A 183 -0.91 3.66 5.64
CA PHE A 183 0.03 4.35 4.77
C PHE A 183 0.12 3.60 3.44
N GLU A 184 0.02 4.33 2.33
CA GLU A 184 -0.13 3.78 0.98
C GLU A 184 0.51 4.67 -0.07
N ASP A 185 0.98 4.09 -1.18
CA ASP A 185 1.45 4.82 -2.36
C ASP A 185 0.49 4.71 -3.56
N SER A 186 -0.38 3.70 -3.57
CA SER A 186 -1.21 3.34 -4.71
C SER A 186 -2.66 3.83 -4.60
N VAL A 187 -3.28 4.14 -5.74
CA VAL A 187 -4.72 4.49 -5.78
C VAL A 187 -5.59 3.33 -5.30
N ALA A 188 -5.23 2.09 -5.67
CA ALA A 188 -5.92 0.88 -5.26
C ALA A 188 -5.90 0.68 -3.74
N GLY A 189 -4.75 0.93 -3.12
CA GLY A 189 -4.57 0.82 -1.68
C GLY A 189 -5.29 1.91 -0.91
N VAL A 190 -5.26 3.17 -1.39
CA VAL A 190 -6.06 4.24 -0.80
C VAL A 190 -7.54 3.84 -0.78
N GLU A 191 -8.09 3.41 -1.91
CA GLU A 191 -9.49 2.98 -1.99
C GLU A 191 -9.78 1.81 -1.03
N ALA A 192 -8.91 0.81 -0.96
CA ALA A 192 -9.05 -0.30 -0.03
C ALA A 192 -9.01 0.14 1.44
N GLY A 193 -8.16 1.10 1.81
CA GLY A 193 -8.10 1.66 3.16
C GLY A 193 -9.38 2.42 3.52
N ARG A 194 -9.91 3.22 2.59
CA ARG A 194 -11.21 3.89 2.74
C ARG A 194 -12.34 2.88 2.92
N ARG A 195 -12.41 1.85 2.06
CA ARG A 195 -13.42 0.77 2.15
C ARG A 195 -13.32 -0.04 3.44
N ALA A 196 -12.13 -0.11 4.05
CA ALA A 196 -11.93 -0.76 5.35
C ALA A 196 -12.47 0.09 6.52
N GLY A 197 -12.90 1.33 6.27
CA GLY A 197 -13.31 2.27 7.31
C GLY A 197 -12.12 2.87 8.07
N MET A 198 -10.95 2.92 7.43
CA MET A 198 -9.71 3.41 8.03
C MET A 198 -9.35 4.79 7.50
N ARG A 199 -8.53 5.51 8.27
CA ARG A 199 -7.88 6.74 7.82
C ARG A 199 -6.68 6.39 6.95
N VAL A 200 -6.33 7.24 5.99
CA VAL A 200 -5.26 6.96 5.00
C VAL A 200 -4.29 8.12 4.85
N VAL A 201 -3.00 7.85 4.85
CA VAL A 201 -1.95 8.74 4.40
C VAL A 201 -1.44 8.21 3.07
N TRP A 202 -1.67 9.00 2.02
CA TRP A 202 -1.22 8.68 0.67
C TRP A 202 0.13 9.35 0.38
N VAL A 203 1.12 8.55 0.03
CA VAL A 203 2.49 8.94 -0.33
C VAL A 203 2.77 8.47 -1.76
N PRO A 204 2.18 9.13 -2.77
CA PRO A 204 2.21 8.63 -4.13
C PRO A 204 3.61 8.66 -4.74
N HIS A 205 3.92 7.60 -5.49
CA HIS A 205 5.00 7.65 -6.46
C HIS A 205 4.78 8.78 -7.47
N SER A 206 5.86 9.40 -7.95
CA SER A 206 5.83 10.57 -8.86
C SER A 206 4.98 10.36 -10.11
N VAL A 207 5.05 9.17 -10.72
CA VAL A 207 4.21 8.77 -11.86
C VAL A 207 2.72 8.78 -11.51
N VAL A 208 2.34 8.25 -10.34
CA VAL A 208 0.93 8.26 -9.90
C VAL A 208 0.48 9.70 -9.65
N MET A 209 1.32 10.52 -9.03
CA MET A 209 1.03 11.94 -8.84
C MET A 209 0.89 12.68 -10.18
N GLY A 210 1.70 12.36 -11.19
CA GLY A 210 1.57 12.91 -12.53
C GLY A 210 0.22 12.60 -13.18
N GLU A 211 -0.26 11.36 -13.03
CA GLU A 211 -1.53 10.89 -13.60
C GLU A 211 -2.77 11.35 -12.82
N TYR A 212 -2.68 11.49 -11.49
CA TYR A 212 -3.81 11.78 -10.60
C TYR A 212 -3.76 13.13 -9.90
N GLY A 213 -2.76 13.98 -10.19
CA GLY A 213 -2.59 15.29 -9.53
C GLY A 213 -3.79 16.21 -9.66
N GLY A 214 -4.50 16.17 -10.80
CA GLY A 214 -5.75 16.91 -11.00
C GLY A 214 -6.98 16.34 -10.29
N ARG A 215 -6.84 15.17 -9.64
CA ARG A 215 -7.92 14.39 -9.01
C ARG A 215 -7.55 13.88 -7.62
N VAL A 216 -6.62 14.56 -6.93
CA VAL A 216 -6.16 14.16 -5.59
C VAL A 216 -7.34 13.99 -4.62
N GLY A 217 -8.30 14.93 -4.63
CA GLY A 217 -9.50 14.83 -3.79
C GLY A 217 -10.31 13.56 -4.03
N ASP A 218 -10.45 13.13 -5.29
CA ASP A 218 -11.16 11.91 -5.65
C ASP A 218 -10.39 10.67 -5.18
N VAL A 219 -9.06 10.65 -5.33
CA VAL A 219 -8.22 9.56 -4.82
C VAL A 219 -8.34 9.43 -3.31
N LEU A 220 -8.23 10.55 -2.57
CA LEU A 220 -8.34 10.57 -1.11
C LEU A 220 -9.73 10.12 -0.62
N ALA A 221 -10.79 10.37 -1.39
CA ALA A 221 -12.13 9.84 -1.11
C ALA A 221 -12.28 8.35 -1.46
N GLY A 222 -11.29 7.73 -2.10
CA GLY A 222 -11.41 6.38 -2.68
C GLY A 222 -12.33 6.35 -3.92
N ARG A 223 -12.59 7.49 -4.55
CA ARG A 223 -13.53 7.69 -5.66
C ARG A 223 -12.82 7.97 -6.99
N SER A 224 -11.62 7.42 -7.18
CA SER A 224 -10.82 7.63 -8.39
C SER A 224 -11.51 7.18 -9.69
N GLY A 225 -12.52 6.32 -9.59
CA GLY A 225 -13.26 5.72 -10.71
C GLY A 225 -12.46 4.66 -11.48
N VAL A 226 -11.26 4.30 -10.98
CA VAL A 226 -10.38 3.33 -11.62
C VAL A 226 -10.94 1.90 -11.49
N PHE A 227 -11.63 1.61 -10.38
CA PHE A 227 -12.10 0.28 -10.06
C PHE A 227 -13.62 0.20 -10.00
N GLY A 228 -14.23 -0.50 -10.97
CA GLY A 228 -15.68 -0.68 -11.07
C GLY A 228 -16.23 -1.83 -10.21
N ILE A 229 -15.86 -1.90 -8.92
CA ILE A 229 -16.23 -3.03 -8.04
C ILE A 229 -17.54 -2.80 -7.23
N GLY A 230 -18.23 -1.68 -7.45
CA GLY A 230 -19.47 -1.32 -6.75
C GLY A 230 -19.27 -0.96 -5.27
N ASN A 231 -20.36 -1.02 -4.49
CA ASN A 231 -20.40 -0.65 -3.06
C ASN A 231 -19.86 0.75 -2.76
N GLU A 232 -20.26 1.74 -3.57
CA GLU A 232 -19.79 3.13 -3.45
C GLU A 232 -20.17 3.81 -2.12
N GLY A 233 -21.10 3.24 -1.36
CA GLY A 233 -21.42 3.68 0.00
C GLY A 233 -20.31 3.42 1.02
N LEU A 234 -19.32 2.58 0.70
CA LEU A 234 -18.11 2.37 1.50
C LEU A 234 -17.00 3.38 1.20
N LEU A 235 -17.20 4.24 0.18
CA LEU A 235 -16.23 5.26 -0.22
C LEU A 235 -16.49 6.56 0.54
N GLY A 236 -15.42 7.32 0.78
CA GLY A 236 -15.46 8.59 1.50
C GLY A 236 -16.15 9.71 0.73
N VAL A 237 -16.09 10.93 1.27
CA VAL A 237 -16.51 12.16 0.60
C VAL A 237 -15.28 13.02 0.36
N VAL A 238 -15.20 13.69 -0.79
CA VAL A 238 -14.08 14.59 -1.08
C VAL A 238 -14.00 15.67 0.00
N GLY A 239 -12.84 15.77 0.67
CA GLY A 239 -12.61 16.74 1.74
C GLY A 239 -13.13 16.33 3.11
N ASP A 240 -13.48 15.05 3.33
CA ASP A 240 -13.94 14.55 4.64
C ASP A 240 -12.86 14.42 5.72
N GLY A 241 -11.59 14.71 5.39
CA GLY A 241 -10.46 14.70 6.31
C GLY A 241 -9.95 13.31 6.72
N TRP A 242 -10.56 12.23 6.22
CA TRP A 242 -10.15 10.87 6.56
C TRP A 242 -8.88 10.43 5.83
N ALA A 243 -8.53 11.09 4.74
CA ALA A 243 -7.29 10.84 4.04
C ALA A 243 -6.56 12.13 3.70
N GLU A 244 -5.24 12.05 3.67
CA GLU A 244 -4.37 13.14 3.24
C GLU A 244 -3.28 12.65 2.29
N CYS A 245 -2.71 13.58 1.53
CA CYS A 245 -1.58 13.33 0.64
C CYS A 245 -0.35 14.04 1.20
N ILE A 246 0.77 13.33 1.32
CA ILE A 246 2.08 13.90 1.68
C ILE A 246 3.13 13.49 0.65
N GLY A 247 4.25 14.21 0.60
CA GLY A 247 5.33 13.96 -0.38
C GLY A 247 6.26 12.82 0.02
N SER A 248 6.52 12.69 1.32
CA SER A 248 7.35 11.65 1.91
C SER A 248 6.80 11.23 3.27
N LEU A 249 7.10 10.00 3.71
CA LEU A 249 6.83 9.57 5.09
C LEU A 249 7.60 10.41 6.12
N GLU A 250 8.68 11.08 5.72
CA GLU A 250 9.44 12.01 6.58
C GLU A 250 8.65 13.28 6.91
N ASP A 251 7.67 13.64 6.07
CA ASP A 251 6.81 14.81 6.27
C ASP A 251 5.61 14.52 7.19
N PHE A 252 5.49 13.28 7.71
CA PHE A 252 4.31 12.86 8.45
C PHE A 252 4.18 13.55 9.81
N ALA A 253 3.05 14.21 10.04
CA ALA A 253 2.76 14.97 11.24
C ALA A 253 2.08 14.12 12.34
N TYR A 254 2.87 13.35 13.09
CA TYR A 254 2.39 12.43 14.15
C TYR A 254 1.35 13.02 15.11
N GLY A 255 1.58 14.26 15.59
CA GLY A 255 0.68 14.92 16.54
C GLY A 255 -0.75 15.13 16.02
N LYS A 256 -0.94 15.25 14.69
CA LYS A 256 -2.27 15.34 14.06
C LYS A 256 -3.12 14.08 14.26
N TYR A 257 -2.47 12.95 14.53
CA TYR A 257 -3.10 11.64 14.65
C TYR A 257 -3.16 11.14 16.11
N GLY A 258 -2.75 11.97 17.08
CA GLY A 258 -2.65 11.55 18.48
C GLY A 258 -1.58 10.47 18.70
N ILE A 259 -0.57 10.41 17.83
CA ILE A 259 0.59 9.52 17.95
C ILE A 259 1.70 10.32 18.63
N GLU A 260 2.17 9.83 19.78
CA GLU A 260 3.30 10.46 20.49
C GLU A 260 4.60 10.20 19.72
N GLY A 261 5.40 11.25 19.56
CA GLY A 261 6.68 11.23 18.86
C GLY A 261 7.81 10.60 19.66
#